data_AF-A0A0K0EMB2-F1
#
_entry.id   AF-A0A0K0EMB2-F1
#
_cell.length_a   1.000
_cell.length_b   1.000
_cell.length_c   1.000
_cell.angle_alpha   90.00
_cell.angle_beta   90.00
_cell.angle_gamma   90.00
#
_symmetry.space_group_name_H-M   'P 1'
#
loop_
_entity.id
_entity.type
_entity.pdbx_description
1 polymer ?
#
loop_
_entity_poly.entity_id
_entity_poly.type
_entity_poly.pdbx_seq_one_letter_code
_entity_poly.pdbx_strand_id
1 'polypeptide(L)'
;MRKVSVQEHLSQACRTLSTIIAPQIAKIGYVHCLQNYLNLEIKIGDIVTYIRTIEQFTLHNNLSPETIKFNIVDDKKNVVLFALLEANELVLYESTNKPIANISFPEKKAGIEGCLEAKICNPHYKVKIFQVETSDERHFWKIFSTADKELKCKFEVKYSHWREILKMCGFLFEAKWWELKTDKKIKATIFPCITILKENTIRVSWHHTTDNETRLLVLCFALIQTVNEAFPILSSIVNESRRRKSIIGY
;
A
#
# COMPACT_ATOMS: atom_id res chain seq x y z
N MET A 1 21.06 -32.61 -42.16
CA MET A 1 20.25 -31.44 -41.75
C MET A 1 19.51 -31.78 -40.46
N ARG A 2 19.95 -31.25 -39.31
CA ARG A 2 19.19 -31.38 -38.05
C ARG A 2 17.98 -30.44 -38.15
N LYS A 3 16.78 -31.02 -38.14
CA LYS A 3 15.52 -30.28 -38.00
C LYS A 3 15.48 -29.74 -36.56
N VAL A 4 16.04 -28.55 -36.33
CA VAL A 4 15.77 -27.78 -35.11
C VAL A 4 14.26 -27.57 -35.11
N SER A 5 13.59 -28.12 -34.11
CA SER A 5 12.13 -28.16 -34.15
C SER A 5 11.59 -26.74 -33.97
N VAL A 6 10.49 -26.40 -34.65
CA VAL A 6 9.82 -25.10 -34.49
C VAL A 6 9.54 -24.77 -33.02
N GLN A 7 9.37 -25.80 -32.17
CA GLN A 7 9.20 -25.64 -30.72
C GLN A 7 10.47 -25.16 -30.01
N GLU A 8 11.66 -25.55 -30.43
CA GLU A 8 12.91 -25.07 -29.85
C GLU A 8 13.11 -23.58 -30.16
N HIS A 9 12.86 -23.17 -31.41
CA HIS A 9 12.89 -21.76 -31.81
C HIS A 9 11.86 -20.93 -31.04
N LEU A 10 10.63 -21.43 -30.88
CA LEU A 10 9.59 -20.74 -30.13
C LEU A 10 9.91 -20.70 -28.63
N SER A 11 10.43 -21.77 -28.05
CA SER A 11 10.88 -21.81 -26.65
C SER A 11 12.02 -20.83 -26.39
N GLN A 12 12.99 -20.75 -27.30
CA GLN A 12 14.10 -19.80 -27.21
C GLN A 12 13.61 -18.37 -27.36
N ALA A 13 12.72 -18.09 -28.32
CA ALA A 13 12.09 -16.77 -28.47
C ALA A 13 11.27 -16.37 -27.23
N CYS A 14 10.49 -17.28 -26.66
CA CYS A 14 9.75 -17.06 -25.42
C CYS A 14 10.68 -16.81 -24.24
N ARG A 15 11.82 -17.54 -24.14
CA ARG A 15 12.83 -17.29 -23.11
C ARG A 15 13.47 -15.92 -23.30
N THR A 16 13.86 -15.54 -24.52
CA THR A 16 14.44 -14.23 -24.82
C THR A 16 13.44 -13.11 -24.51
N LEU A 17 12.19 -13.23 -24.97
CA LEU A 17 11.12 -12.29 -24.65
C LEU A 17 10.88 -12.21 -23.14
N SER A 18 10.81 -13.35 -22.44
CA SER A 18 10.68 -13.37 -20.99
C SER A 18 11.88 -12.70 -20.31
N THR A 19 13.11 -12.90 -20.77
CA THR A 19 14.29 -12.24 -20.17
C THR A 19 14.33 -10.74 -20.42
N ILE A 20 13.76 -10.26 -21.53
CA ILE A 20 13.68 -8.82 -21.85
C ILE A 20 12.53 -8.17 -21.07
N ILE A 21 11.38 -8.84 -21.05
CA ILE A 21 10.12 -8.30 -20.54
C ILE A 21 10.02 -8.47 -19.01
N ALA A 22 10.41 -9.62 -18.46
CA ALA A 22 10.25 -9.91 -17.03
C ALA A 22 10.94 -8.88 -16.13
N PRO A 23 12.17 -8.39 -16.40
CA PRO A 23 12.78 -7.34 -15.58
C PRO A 23 12.03 -6.01 -15.63
N GLN A 24 11.39 -5.68 -16.75
CA GLN A 24 10.59 -4.45 -16.88
C GLN A 24 9.24 -4.60 -16.16
N ILE A 25 8.63 -5.78 -16.23
CA ILE A 25 7.38 -6.09 -15.55
C ILE A 25 7.58 -6.21 -14.04
N ALA A 26 8.73 -6.72 -13.59
CA ALA A 26 9.03 -7.01 -12.20
C ALA A 26 9.53 -5.81 -11.39
N LYS A 27 9.67 -4.62 -12.00
CA LYS A 27 10.08 -3.40 -11.30
C LYS A 27 8.89 -2.48 -11.08
N ILE A 28 8.82 -1.89 -9.88
CA ILE A 28 7.98 -0.71 -9.68
C ILE A 28 8.77 0.51 -10.18
N GLY A 29 8.09 1.39 -10.92
CA GLY A 29 8.71 2.58 -11.49
C GLY A 29 9.38 3.46 -10.43
N TYR A 30 10.52 4.05 -10.79
CA TYR A 30 11.21 5.01 -9.94
C TYR A 30 10.37 6.29 -9.80
N VAL A 31 10.05 6.68 -8.57
CA VAL A 31 9.28 7.89 -8.28
C VAL A 31 10.22 9.03 -7.91
N HIS A 32 10.58 9.88 -8.87
CA HIS A 32 11.57 10.95 -8.64
C HIS A 32 11.11 11.97 -7.59
N CYS A 33 9.80 12.29 -7.53
CA CYS A 33 9.32 13.32 -6.63
C CYS A 33 9.57 12.98 -5.15
N LEU A 34 9.60 11.70 -4.76
CA LEU A 34 9.84 11.27 -3.38
C LEU A 34 11.23 11.65 -2.85
N GLN A 35 12.18 11.94 -3.74
CA GLN A 35 13.51 12.41 -3.35
C GLN A 35 13.47 13.80 -2.72
N ASN A 36 12.50 14.63 -3.11
CA ASN A 36 12.40 16.05 -2.76
C ASN A 36 11.70 16.29 -1.42
N TYR A 37 11.09 15.27 -0.83
CA TYR A 37 10.29 15.39 0.39
C TYR A 37 10.84 14.46 1.46
N LEU A 38 10.99 14.98 2.69
CA LEU A 38 11.35 14.18 3.87
C LEU A 38 10.13 13.79 4.70
N ASN A 39 9.07 14.59 4.62
CA ASN A 39 7.81 14.38 5.31
C ASN A 39 6.67 14.45 4.30
N LEU A 40 5.73 13.52 4.43
CA LEU A 40 4.49 13.50 3.67
C LEU A 40 3.33 13.19 4.61
N GLU A 41 2.14 13.67 4.27
CA GLU A 41 0.91 13.41 5.01
C GLU A 41 -0.16 12.84 4.07
N ILE A 42 -0.76 11.72 4.45
CA ILE A 42 -1.85 11.06 3.74
C ILE A 42 -3.16 11.49 4.39
N LYS A 43 -4.08 12.01 3.57
CA LYS A 43 -5.43 12.42 3.98
C LYS A 43 -6.46 12.06 2.93
N ILE A 44 -7.74 12.10 3.29
CA ILE A 44 -8.81 12.00 2.30
C ILE A 44 -8.72 13.20 1.36
N GLY A 45 -8.80 12.91 0.05
CA GLY A 45 -8.77 13.91 -1.00
C GLY A 45 -10.14 14.45 -1.38
N ASP A 46 -11.19 13.64 -1.19
CA ASP A 46 -12.59 14.02 -1.37
C ASP A 46 -13.43 13.43 -0.25
N ILE A 47 -13.74 14.27 0.74
CA ILE A 47 -14.50 13.88 1.92
C ILE A 47 -15.97 13.61 1.60
N VAL A 48 -16.52 14.25 0.57
CA VAL A 48 -17.93 14.09 0.19
C VAL A 48 -18.14 12.71 -0.43
N THR A 49 -17.27 12.32 -1.37
CA THR A 49 -17.29 10.98 -1.96
C THR A 49 -17.07 9.90 -0.90
N TYR A 50 -16.17 10.13 0.06
CA TYR A 50 -15.96 9.23 1.19
C TYR A 50 -17.23 9.05 2.05
N ILE A 51 -17.84 10.15 2.51
CA ILE A 51 -19.06 10.12 3.34
C ILE A 51 -20.18 9.39 2.60
N ARG A 52 -20.43 9.76 1.33
CA ARG A 52 -21.47 9.11 0.51
C ARG A 52 -21.22 7.61 0.36
N THR A 53 -19.98 7.20 0.13
CA THR A 53 -19.63 5.78 -0.03
C THR A 53 -19.87 5.01 1.27
N ILE A 54 -19.58 5.61 2.43
CA ILE A 54 -19.88 5.01 3.73
C ILE A 54 -21.39 4.93 3.96
N GLU A 55 -22.13 6.01 3.72
CA GLU A 55 -23.58 6.02 3.89
C GLU A 55 -24.26 4.94 3.04
N GLN A 56 -23.86 4.81 1.77
CA GLN A 56 -24.39 3.77 0.88
C GLN A 56 -24.06 2.36 1.38
N PHE A 57 -22.85 2.14 1.88
CA PHE A 57 -22.44 0.84 2.42
C PHE A 57 -23.18 0.51 3.72
N THR A 58 -23.26 1.45 4.66
CA THR A 58 -23.84 1.23 5.98
C THR A 58 -25.37 1.17 5.94
N LEU A 59 -26.03 2.03 5.16
CA LEU A 59 -27.50 2.11 5.14
C LEU A 59 -28.13 1.15 4.12
N HIS A 60 -27.48 0.92 2.98
CA HIS A 60 -28.07 0.17 1.87
C HIS A 60 -27.35 -1.14 1.57
N ASN A 61 -26.27 -1.47 2.31
CA ASN A 61 -25.37 -2.58 1.97
C ASN A 61 -24.94 -2.53 0.48
N ASN A 62 -24.84 -1.30 -0.05
CA ASN A 62 -24.53 -1.07 -1.46
C ASN A 62 -23.06 -0.69 -1.59
N LEU A 63 -22.39 -1.28 -2.57
CA LEU A 63 -21.01 -0.92 -2.91
C LEU A 63 -21.08 0.16 -3.98
N SER A 64 -20.77 1.39 -3.60
CA SER A 64 -20.62 2.48 -4.58
C SER A 64 -19.55 2.11 -5.61
N PRO A 65 -19.77 2.34 -6.91
CA PRO A 65 -18.73 2.22 -7.93
C PRO A 65 -17.68 3.33 -7.82
N GLU A 66 -17.89 4.32 -6.96
CA GLU A 66 -17.03 5.50 -6.85
C GLU A 66 -15.71 5.19 -6.15
N THR A 67 -14.66 5.83 -6.66
CA THR A 67 -13.31 5.66 -6.15
C THR A 67 -13.05 6.66 -5.02
N ILE A 68 -12.51 6.20 -3.90
CA ILE A 68 -12.13 7.08 -2.80
C ILE A 68 -10.72 7.60 -3.05
N LYS A 69 -10.58 8.92 -3.12
CA LYS A 69 -9.29 9.57 -3.34
C LYS A 69 -8.59 9.84 -2.01
N PHE A 70 -7.30 9.51 -1.95
CA PHE A 70 -6.37 9.95 -0.92
C PHE A 70 -5.35 10.91 -1.53
N ASN A 71 -5.16 12.06 -0.89
CA ASN A 71 -4.10 13.00 -1.27
C ASN A 71 -2.88 12.75 -0.38
N ILE A 72 -1.71 12.66 -1.00
CA ILE A 72 -0.42 12.68 -0.32
C ILE A 72 0.13 14.08 -0.48
N VAL A 73 0.29 14.79 0.64
CA VAL A 73 0.69 16.19 0.66
C VAL A 73 2.03 16.42 1.33
N ASP A 74 2.73 17.47 0.91
CA ASP A 74 3.96 17.94 1.55
C ASP A 74 3.68 18.79 2.80
N ASP A 75 4.75 19.29 3.44
CA ASP A 75 4.68 20.18 4.59
C ASP A 75 3.96 21.51 4.28
N LYS A 76 3.94 21.94 3.02
CA LYS A 76 3.23 23.13 2.52
C LYS A 76 1.77 22.82 2.13
N LYS A 77 1.31 21.58 2.33
CA LYS A 77 -0.03 21.08 1.98
C LYS A 77 -0.33 21.03 0.48
N ASN A 78 0.70 21.06 -0.37
CA ASN A 78 0.58 20.81 -1.79
C ASN A 78 0.41 19.31 -2.04
N VAL A 79 -0.48 18.92 -2.94
CA VAL A 79 -0.64 17.53 -3.36
C VAL A 79 0.54 17.14 -4.24
N VAL A 80 1.34 16.17 -3.79
CA VAL A 80 2.52 15.68 -4.52
C VAL A 80 2.26 14.35 -5.23
N LEU A 81 1.38 13.53 -4.66
CA LEU A 81 0.91 12.24 -5.19
C LEU A 81 -0.55 12.07 -4.76
N PHE A 82 -1.27 11.15 -5.40
CA PHE A 82 -2.59 10.74 -4.92
C PHE A 82 -2.79 9.24 -5.11
N ALA A 83 -3.67 8.64 -4.31
CA ALA A 83 -4.07 7.25 -4.46
C ALA A 83 -5.58 7.15 -4.62
N LEU A 84 -6.05 6.17 -5.41
CA LEU A 84 -7.47 5.90 -5.63
C LEU A 84 -7.78 4.49 -5.13
N LEU A 85 -8.73 4.38 -4.20
CA LEU A 85 -9.27 3.10 -3.74
C LEU A 85 -10.45 2.71 -4.63
N GLU A 86 -10.28 1.64 -5.39
CA GLU A 86 -11.24 1.09 -6.35
C GLU A 86 -11.63 -0.31 -5.90
N ALA A 87 -12.85 -0.49 -5.37
CA ALA A 87 -13.43 -1.77 -4.90
C ALA A 87 -12.55 -2.59 -3.94
N ASN A 88 -11.49 -3.24 -4.44
CA ASN A 88 -10.55 -4.09 -3.70
C ASN A 88 -9.06 -3.78 -3.96
N GLU A 89 -8.75 -2.70 -4.67
CA GLU A 89 -7.39 -2.28 -5.01
C GLU A 89 -7.19 -0.79 -4.72
N LEU A 90 -5.99 -0.43 -4.31
CA LEU A 90 -5.56 0.94 -4.10
C LEU A 90 -4.42 1.26 -5.07
N VAL A 91 -4.63 2.20 -5.98
CA VAL A 91 -3.64 2.55 -7.00
C VAL A 91 -3.01 3.89 -6.66
N LEU A 92 -1.69 3.92 -6.54
CA LEU A 92 -0.90 5.13 -6.30
C LEU A 92 -0.48 5.76 -7.62
N TYR A 93 -0.65 7.07 -7.74
CA TYR A 93 -0.40 7.86 -8.95
C TYR A 93 0.56 9.03 -8.68
N GLU A 94 1.45 9.29 -9.65
CA GLU A 94 2.20 10.55 -9.73
C GLU A 94 1.38 11.64 -10.42
N SER A 95 0.69 11.26 -11.49
CA SER A 95 -0.28 12.07 -12.21
C SER A 95 -1.39 11.15 -12.74
N THR A 96 -2.49 11.72 -13.24
CA THR A 96 -3.64 10.95 -13.76
C THR A 96 -3.25 9.90 -14.81
N ASN A 97 -2.18 10.15 -15.56
CA ASN A 97 -1.73 9.27 -16.63
C ASN A 97 -0.50 8.42 -16.23
N LYS A 98 -0.06 8.48 -14.97
CA LYS A 98 1.17 7.84 -14.50
C LYS A 98 0.95 7.08 -13.20
N PRO A 99 0.37 5.87 -13.26
CA PRO A 99 0.27 5.01 -12.10
C PRO A 99 1.66 4.48 -11.70
N ILE A 100 1.92 4.44 -10.40
CA ILE A 100 3.19 4.01 -9.82
C ILE A 100 3.08 2.56 -9.36
N ALA A 101 2.10 2.28 -8.50
CA ALA A 101 1.96 0.99 -7.83
C ALA A 101 0.48 0.65 -7.64
N ASN A 102 0.16 -0.63 -7.69
CA ASN A 102 -1.16 -1.14 -7.34
C ASN A 102 -1.05 -1.98 -6.07
N ILE A 103 -1.88 -1.70 -5.08
CA ILE A 103 -1.95 -2.42 -3.82
C ILE A 103 -3.26 -3.19 -3.80
N SER A 104 -3.20 -4.52 -3.75
CA SER A 104 -4.38 -5.37 -3.62
C SER A 104 -4.46 -5.99 -2.24
N PHE A 105 -5.69 -6.20 -1.76
CA PHE A 105 -5.99 -6.76 -0.43
C PHE A 105 -6.55 -8.18 -0.57
N PRO A 106 -5.68 -9.21 -0.69
CA PRO A 106 -6.12 -10.59 -0.84
C PRO A 106 -6.79 -11.11 0.44
N GLU A 107 -7.44 -12.27 0.34
CA GLU A 107 -7.83 -13.01 1.54
C GLU A 107 -6.60 -13.33 2.39
N LYS A 108 -6.79 -13.19 3.71
CA LYS A 108 -5.76 -13.48 4.69
C LYS A 108 -5.40 -14.96 4.61
N LYS A 109 -4.15 -15.22 4.29
CA LYS A 109 -3.60 -16.57 4.12
C LYS A 109 -2.15 -16.60 4.55
N ALA A 110 -1.61 -17.81 4.70
CA ALA A 110 -0.19 -17.99 4.96
C ALA A 110 0.66 -17.35 3.85
N GLY A 111 1.59 -16.51 4.28
CA GLY A 111 2.63 -15.88 3.49
C GLY A 111 3.94 -16.66 3.53
N ILE A 112 5.07 -15.96 3.39
CA ILE A 112 6.42 -16.53 3.53
C ILE A 112 6.76 -16.74 5.00
N GLU A 113 6.57 -15.73 5.84
CA GLU A 113 6.91 -15.79 7.28
C GLU A 113 5.75 -15.36 8.20
N GLY A 114 4.59 -14.99 7.65
CA GLY A 114 3.45 -14.54 8.44
C GLY A 114 2.13 -14.58 7.68
N CYS A 115 1.17 -13.77 8.10
CA CYS A 115 -0.12 -13.63 7.42
C CYS A 115 -0.02 -12.59 6.29
N LEU A 116 -0.41 -12.96 5.08
CA LEU A 116 -0.46 -12.05 3.93
C LEU A 116 -1.60 -11.04 4.11
N GLU A 117 -1.24 -9.76 4.20
CA GLU A 117 -2.18 -8.65 4.38
C GLU A 117 -2.41 -7.87 3.09
N ALA A 118 -1.36 -7.67 2.28
CA ALA A 118 -1.47 -6.97 1.00
C ALA A 118 -0.43 -7.44 -0.01
N LYS A 119 -0.68 -7.15 -1.29
CA LYS A 119 0.28 -7.35 -2.39
C LYS A 119 0.53 -6.02 -3.07
N ILE A 120 1.80 -5.71 -3.34
CA ILE A 120 2.19 -4.55 -4.14
C ILE A 120 2.57 -5.06 -5.53
N CYS A 121 1.84 -4.62 -6.53
CA CYS A 121 1.91 -5.06 -7.90
C CYS A 121 2.35 -3.93 -8.83
N ASN A 122 2.95 -4.31 -9.97
CA ASN A 122 3.08 -3.40 -11.09
C ASN A 122 1.67 -2.93 -11.51
N PRO A 123 1.42 -1.63 -11.67
CA PRO A 123 0.07 -1.14 -11.94
C PRO A 123 -0.45 -1.55 -13.32
N HIS A 124 0.42 -1.71 -14.32
CA HIS A 124 0.04 -2.02 -15.70
C HIS A 124 -0.15 -3.53 -15.91
N TYR A 125 0.80 -4.33 -15.43
CA TYR A 125 0.78 -5.78 -15.67
C TYR A 125 0.10 -6.57 -14.55
N LYS A 126 -0.26 -5.92 -13.44
CA LYS A 126 -0.81 -6.53 -12.21
C LYS A 126 0.05 -7.68 -11.66
N VAL A 127 1.31 -7.74 -12.08
CA VAL A 127 2.29 -8.72 -11.60
C VAL A 127 2.70 -8.34 -10.18
N LYS A 128 2.59 -9.31 -9.28
CA LYS A 128 2.98 -9.19 -7.88
C LYS A 128 4.49 -9.02 -7.77
N ILE A 129 4.93 -7.89 -7.22
CA ILE A 129 6.34 -7.59 -7.01
C ILE A 129 6.68 -7.78 -5.52
N PHE A 130 5.89 -7.19 -4.64
CA PHE A 130 6.06 -7.34 -3.20
C PHE A 130 4.81 -7.90 -2.52
N GLN A 131 5.01 -8.39 -1.30
CA GLN A 131 3.96 -8.78 -0.39
C GLN A 131 4.21 -8.19 0.99
N VAL A 132 3.14 -7.76 1.62
CA VAL A 132 3.14 -7.20 2.95
C VAL A 132 2.53 -8.25 3.89
N GLU A 133 3.29 -8.62 4.91
CA GLU A 133 2.91 -9.66 5.87
C GLU A 133 3.00 -9.14 7.29
N THR A 134 2.13 -9.66 8.16
CA THR A 134 2.20 -9.47 9.61
C THR A 134 2.66 -10.73 10.31
N SER A 135 3.46 -10.57 11.37
CA SER A 135 3.68 -11.64 12.35
C SER A 135 2.40 -11.96 13.11
N ASP A 136 2.32 -13.14 13.75
CA ASP A 136 1.15 -13.60 14.51
C ASP A 136 0.69 -12.59 15.57
N GLU A 137 1.63 -11.97 16.29
CA GLU A 137 1.34 -10.96 17.32
C GLU A 137 1.17 -9.52 16.75
N ARG A 138 1.26 -9.35 15.43
CA ARG A 138 1.26 -8.04 14.72
C ARG A 138 2.25 -7.01 15.28
N HIS A 139 3.30 -7.46 15.98
CA HIS A 139 4.38 -6.61 16.48
C HIS A 139 5.31 -6.18 15.35
N PHE A 140 5.36 -6.97 14.27
CA PHE A 140 6.15 -6.66 13.10
C PHE A 140 5.33 -6.78 11.82
N TRP A 141 5.58 -5.84 10.91
CA TRP A 141 5.15 -5.91 9.52
C TRP A 141 6.37 -6.07 8.65
N LYS A 142 6.32 -6.99 7.69
CA LYS A 142 7.43 -7.32 6.80
C LYS A 142 7.00 -7.15 5.36
N ILE A 143 7.88 -6.59 4.54
CA ILE A 143 7.69 -6.52 3.09
C ILE A 143 8.74 -7.40 2.43
N PHE A 144 8.29 -8.39 1.69
CA PHE A 144 9.17 -9.29 0.94
C PHE A 144 9.05 -9.03 -0.56
N SER A 145 10.17 -9.16 -1.25
CA SER A 145 10.18 -9.33 -2.70
C SER A 145 9.68 -10.73 -3.06
N THR A 146 8.80 -10.81 -4.05
CA THR A 146 8.19 -12.07 -4.47
C THR A 146 9.14 -12.89 -5.34
N ALA A 147 10.10 -12.25 -6.01
CA ALA A 147 11.01 -12.90 -6.96
C ALA A 147 12.04 -13.78 -6.25
N ASP A 148 12.63 -13.27 -5.17
CA ASP A 148 13.75 -13.88 -4.42
C ASP A 148 13.37 -14.25 -2.98
N LYS A 149 12.15 -13.90 -2.53
CA LYS A 149 11.69 -14.05 -1.14
C LYS A 149 12.53 -13.27 -0.13
N GLU A 150 13.28 -12.27 -0.59
CA GLU A 150 14.12 -11.45 0.27
C GLU A 150 13.29 -10.43 1.06
N LEU A 151 13.60 -10.29 2.35
CA LEU A 151 13.03 -9.26 3.20
C LEU A 151 13.59 -7.87 2.80
N LYS A 152 12.73 -6.99 2.29
CA LYS A 152 13.09 -5.63 1.91
C LYS A 152 12.89 -4.61 3.03
N CYS A 153 11.79 -4.73 3.77
CA CYS A 153 11.49 -3.82 4.88
C CYS A 153 10.92 -4.57 6.08
N LYS A 154 11.31 -4.17 7.29
CA LYS A 154 10.73 -4.65 8.55
C LYS A 154 10.33 -3.46 9.41
N PHE A 155 9.03 -3.27 9.57
CA PHE A 155 8.46 -2.26 10.45
C PHE A 155 8.20 -2.85 11.82
N GLU A 156 8.70 -2.19 12.84
CA GLU A 156 8.41 -2.48 14.23
C GLU A 156 7.22 -1.62 14.68
N VAL A 157 6.20 -2.25 15.26
CA VAL A 157 5.06 -1.53 15.83
C VAL A 157 5.43 -1.03 17.21
N LYS A 158 5.17 0.25 17.44
CA LYS A 158 5.46 0.93 18.69
C LYS A 158 4.18 1.46 19.30
N TYR A 159 4.18 1.50 20.63
CA TYR A 159 3.07 1.93 21.45
C TYR A 159 3.58 2.85 22.56
N SER A 160 2.73 3.75 23.02
CA SER A 160 2.99 4.54 24.21
C SER A 160 1.69 4.81 24.96
N HIS A 161 1.77 4.73 26.28
CA HIS A 161 0.64 4.99 27.18
C HIS A 161 0.03 6.38 26.92
N TRP A 162 0.85 7.40 26.63
CA TRP A 162 0.36 8.72 26.28
C TRP A 162 -0.50 8.75 25.01
N ARG A 163 -0.10 8.01 23.95
CA ARG A 163 -0.91 7.91 22.73
C ARG A 163 -2.19 7.12 22.96
N GLU A 164 -2.17 6.15 23.87
CA GLU A 164 -3.36 5.41 24.27
C GLU A 164 -4.36 6.30 25.00
N ILE A 165 -3.89 7.13 25.93
CA ILE A 165 -4.72 8.16 26.58
C ILE A 165 -5.30 9.12 25.53
N LEU A 166 -4.47 9.61 24.59
CA LEU A 166 -4.94 10.48 23.51
C LEU A 166 -6.00 9.81 22.63
N LYS A 167 -5.86 8.51 22.34
CA LYS A 167 -6.87 7.72 21.61
C LYS A 167 -8.16 7.63 22.40
N MET A 168 -8.09 7.32 23.68
CA MET A 168 -9.25 7.24 24.57
C MET A 168 -9.98 8.58 24.70
N CYS A 169 -9.26 9.69 24.66
CA CYS A 169 -9.83 11.04 24.63
C CYS A 169 -10.34 11.48 23.24
N GLY A 170 -10.22 10.64 22.20
CA GLY A 170 -10.65 10.96 20.83
C GLY A 170 -9.69 11.87 20.05
N PHE A 171 -8.51 12.18 20.58
CA PHE A 171 -7.51 13.02 19.91
C PHE A 171 -6.70 12.26 18.85
N LEU A 172 -6.69 10.93 18.91
CA LEU A 172 -6.06 10.06 17.93
C LEU A 172 -7.03 8.94 17.55
N PHE A 173 -7.08 8.60 16.27
CA PHE A 173 -7.81 7.39 15.83
C PHE A 173 -7.05 6.11 16.22
N GLU A 174 -5.73 6.19 16.40
CA GLU A 174 -4.90 5.05 16.75
C GLU A 174 -3.67 5.45 17.60
N ALA A 175 -3.30 4.59 18.53
CA ALA A 175 -2.18 4.80 19.46
C ALA A 175 -0.85 4.26 18.93
N LYS A 176 -0.88 3.23 18.07
CA LYS A 176 0.32 2.66 17.48
C LYS A 176 0.95 3.57 16.43
N TRP A 177 2.26 3.44 16.29
CA TRP A 177 3.02 3.94 15.15
C TRP A 177 4.02 2.88 14.68
N TRP A 178 4.60 3.09 13.51
CA TRP A 178 5.50 2.14 12.89
C TRP A 178 6.86 2.75 12.64
N GLU A 179 7.92 2.00 12.93
CA GLU A 179 9.30 2.40 12.69
C GLU A 179 10.00 1.39 11.79
N LEU A 180 10.61 1.87 10.71
CA LEU A 180 11.54 1.10 9.90
C LEU A 180 12.96 1.34 10.43
N LYS A 181 13.63 0.28 10.88
CA LYS A 181 15.02 0.33 11.36
C LYS A 181 15.94 -0.50 10.49
N THR A 182 17.08 0.09 10.14
CA THR A 182 18.20 -0.58 9.48
C THR A 182 19.46 -0.23 10.26
N ASP A 183 20.25 -1.22 10.65
CA ASP A 183 21.47 -1.04 11.45
C ASP A 183 21.26 -0.19 12.71
N LYS A 184 20.16 -0.45 13.43
CA LYS A 184 19.72 0.28 14.63
C LYS A 184 19.37 1.76 14.42
N LYS A 185 19.47 2.28 13.20
CA LYS A 185 19.06 3.65 12.86
C LYS A 185 17.64 3.65 12.30
N ILE A 186 16.83 4.61 12.73
CA ILE A 186 15.48 4.81 12.21
C ILE A 186 15.61 5.41 10.80
N LYS A 187 15.11 4.67 9.80
CA LYS A 187 15.11 5.07 8.39
C LYS A 187 13.79 5.69 7.99
N ALA A 188 12.69 5.26 8.58
CA ALA A 188 11.38 5.87 8.40
C ALA A 188 10.48 5.68 9.63
N THR A 189 9.55 6.60 9.80
CA THR A 189 8.49 6.55 10.80
C THR A 189 7.15 6.85 10.13
N ILE A 190 6.12 6.12 10.55
CA ILE A 190 4.74 6.32 10.10
C ILE A 190 3.90 6.43 11.36
N PHE A 191 3.14 7.51 11.50
CA PHE A 191 2.36 7.72 12.71
C PHE A 191 1.03 8.44 12.45
N PRO A 192 0.00 8.12 13.25
CA PRO A 192 -1.25 8.87 13.25
C PRO A 192 -0.99 10.28 13.78
N CYS A 193 -1.57 11.28 13.10
CA CYS A 193 -1.53 12.67 13.55
C CYS A 193 -2.69 12.98 14.50
N ILE A 194 -2.46 13.92 15.40
CA ILE A 194 -3.48 14.40 16.33
C ILE A 194 -4.55 15.19 15.57
N THR A 195 -5.79 14.79 15.77
CA THR A 195 -6.97 15.35 15.12
C THR A 195 -7.89 15.93 16.19
N ILE A 196 -7.60 17.16 16.64
CA ILE A 196 -8.49 17.84 17.61
C ILE A 196 -9.87 18.08 16.96
N LEU A 197 -9.91 18.35 15.65
CA LEU A 197 -11.11 18.63 14.84
C LEU A 197 -10.89 18.29 13.35
N LYS A 198 -9.86 17.49 13.03
CA LYS A 198 -9.42 17.23 11.66
C LYS A 198 -9.74 15.80 11.26
N GLU A 199 -9.85 15.55 9.96
CA GLU A 199 -9.95 14.21 9.40
C GLU A 199 -8.75 13.34 9.83
N ASN A 200 -8.95 12.02 9.90
CA ASN A 200 -7.87 11.09 10.20
C ASN A 200 -6.76 11.20 9.15
N THR A 201 -5.53 11.48 9.59
CA THR A 201 -4.37 11.56 8.70
C THR A 201 -3.20 10.77 9.23
N ILE A 202 -2.45 10.16 8.32
CA ILE A 202 -1.18 9.47 8.62
C ILE A 202 -0.03 10.32 8.10
N ARG A 203 0.99 10.55 8.94
CA ARG A 203 2.24 11.17 8.52
C ARG A 203 3.31 10.12 8.32
N VAL A 204 4.09 10.32 7.26
CA VAL A 204 5.25 9.54 6.91
C VAL A 204 6.46 10.46 6.94
N SER A 205 7.49 10.07 7.67
CA SER A 205 8.77 10.76 7.70
C SER A 205 9.88 9.75 7.43
N TRP A 206 10.90 10.13 6.67
CA TRP A 206 12.06 9.27 6.44
C TRP A 206 13.36 10.04 6.47
N HIS A 207 14.44 9.31 6.74
CA HIS A 207 15.79 9.83 6.76
C HIS A 207 16.25 10.22 5.35
N HIS A 208 17.09 11.24 5.23
CA HIS A 208 17.58 11.74 3.94
C HIS A 208 18.38 10.70 3.15
N THR A 209 18.99 9.72 3.83
CA THR A 209 19.74 8.61 3.21
C THR A 209 18.87 7.39 2.83
N THR A 210 17.56 7.45 3.04
CA THR A 210 16.66 6.37 2.61
C THR A 210 16.57 6.39 1.08
N ASP A 211 16.83 5.25 0.45
CA ASP A 211 16.75 5.09 -1.00
C ASP A 211 15.31 5.15 -1.52
N ASN A 212 15.15 5.29 -2.82
CA ASN A 212 13.84 5.54 -3.42
C ASN A 212 12.90 4.32 -3.38
N GLU A 213 13.43 3.10 -3.49
CA GLU A 213 12.63 1.88 -3.38
C GLU A 213 12.06 1.77 -1.97
N THR A 214 12.90 1.96 -0.96
CA THR A 214 12.46 1.98 0.44
C THR A 214 11.43 3.08 0.70
N ARG A 215 11.62 4.30 0.19
CA ARG A 215 10.62 5.39 0.33
C ARG A 215 9.26 5.01 -0.25
N LEU A 216 9.25 4.39 -1.43
CA LEU A 216 8.04 3.91 -2.06
C LEU A 216 7.38 2.79 -1.24
N LEU A 217 8.14 1.82 -0.75
CA LEU A 217 7.62 0.73 0.07
C LEU A 217 7.03 1.25 1.40
N VAL A 218 7.69 2.21 2.03
CA VAL A 218 7.19 2.92 3.22
C VAL A 218 5.87 3.63 2.90
N LEU A 219 5.77 4.32 1.76
CA LEU A 219 4.55 5.00 1.36
C LEU A 219 3.41 4.01 1.07
N CYS A 220 3.67 2.93 0.35
CA CYS A 220 2.70 1.85 0.11
C CYS A 220 2.22 1.24 1.43
N PHE A 221 3.13 1.02 2.38
CA PHE A 221 2.78 0.53 3.70
C PHE A 221 1.90 1.53 4.48
N ALA A 222 2.23 2.82 4.44
CA ALA A 222 1.41 3.86 5.07
C ALA A 222 0.00 3.95 4.45
N LEU A 223 -0.13 3.75 3.14
CA LEU A 223 -1.41 3.65 2.44
C LEU A 223 -2.22 2.43 2.90
N ILE A 224 -1.58 1.27 3.08
CA ILE A 224 -2.21 0.07 3.65
C ILE A 224 -2.73 0.38 5.06
N GLN A 225 -1.93 1.02 5.91
CA GLN A 225 -2.36 1.41 7.27
C GLN A 225 -3.45 2.49 7.23
N THR A 226 -3.49 3.33 6.21
CA THR A 226 -4.57 4.31 6.04
C THR A 226 -5.91 3.61 5.83
N VAL A 227 -5.96 2.59 4.98
CA VAL A 227 -7.18 1.80 4.75
C VAL A 227 -7.54 0.93 5.96
N ASN A 228 -6.55 0.28 6.58
CA ASN A 228 -6.81 -0.67 7.66
C ASN A 228 -7.09 -0.03 9.02
N GLU A 229 -6.41 1.08 9.33
CA GLU A 229 -6.39 1.65 10.69
C GLU A 229 -7.02 3.04 10.74
N ALA A 230 -6.75 3.92 9.76
CA ALA A 230 -7.33 5.26 9.75
C ALA A 230 -8.80 5.26 9.34
N PHE A 231 -9.20 4.35 8.46
CA PHE A 231 -10.56 4.26 7.94
C PHE A 231 -11.06 2.81 7.90
N PRO A 232 -11.28 2.16 9.05
CA PRO A 232 -11.58 0.72 9.13
C PRO A 232 -12.84 0.31 8.37
N ILE A 233 -13.82 1.22 8.21
CA ILE A 233 -15.01 0.98 7.37
C ILE A 233 -14.60 0.69 5.92
N LEU A 234 -13.55 1.33 5.40
CA LEU A 234 -13.04 1.05 4.06
C LEU A 234 -12.45 -0.35 3.95
N SER A 235 -11.80 -0.85 5.00
CA SER A 235 -11.35 -2.25 5.06
C SER A 235 -12.55 -3.20 4.96
N SER A 236 -13.67 -2.89 5.62
CA SER A 236 -14.91 -3.66 5.49
C SER A 236 -15.49 -3.62 4.07
N ILE A 237 -15.52 -2.44 3.43
CA ILE A 237 -15.96 -2.26 2.03
C ILE A 237 -15.08 -3.08 1.08
N VAL A 238 -13.75 -3.05 1.28
CA VAL A 238 -12.79 -3.83 0.47
C VAL A 238 -13.01 -5.33 0.63
N ASN A 239 -13.23 -5.79 1.85
CA ASN A 239 -13.51 -7.20 2.12
C ASN A 239 -14.83 -7.65 1.48
N GLU A 240 -15.88 -6.83 1.57
CA GLU A 240 -17.19 -7.14 0.97
C GLU A 240 -17.13 -7.13 -0.56
N SER A 241 -16.48 -6.12 -1.14
CA SER A 241 -16.24 -6.04 -2.60
C SER A 241 -15.53 -7.28 -3.13
N ARG A 242 -14.54 -7.78 -2.39
CA ARG A 242 -13.83 -9.02 -2.73
C ARG A 242 -14.76 -10.23 -2.67
N ARG A 243 -15.54 -10.39 -1.59
CA ARG A 243 -16.49 -11.51 -1.43
C ARG A 243 -17.50 -11.56 -2.58
N ARG A 244 -18.06 -10.42 -2.98
CA ARG A 244 -19.00 -10.38 -4.11
C ARG A 244 -18.33 -10.74 -5.44
N LYS A 245 -17.10 -10.29 -5.69
CA LYS A 245 -16.34 -10.72 -6.87
C LYS A 245 -16.07 -12.22 -6.90
N SER A 246 -15.80 -12.86 -5.75
CA SER A 246 -15.61 -14.32 -5.70
C SER A 246 -16.90 -15.11 -5.94
N ILE A 247 -18.08 -14.54 -5.64
CA ILE A 247 -19.38 -15.19 -5.86
C ILE A 247 -19.78 -15.10 -7.34
N ILE A 248 -19.54 -13.96 -7.99
CA ILE A 248 -19.92 -13.73 -9.40
C ILE A 248 -18.95 -14.44 -10.38
N GLY A 249 -17.75 -14.81 -9.92
CA GLY A 249 -16.72 -15.46 -10.74
C GLY A 249 -16.91 -16.95 -11.06
N TYR A 250 -18.11 -17.51 -10.85
CA TYR A 250 -18.50 -18.88 -11.25
C TYR A 250 -19.58 -18.83 -12.31
#